data_AF-A0A7Y5DZP1-F1
#
_entry.id   AF-A0A7Y5DZP1-F1
#
_cell.length_a   1.000
_cell.length_b   1.000
_cell.length_c   1.000
_cell.angle_alpha   90.00
_cell.angle_beta   90.00
_cell.angle_gamma   90.00
#
_symmetry.space_group_name_H-M   'P 1'
#
loop_
_entity.id
_entity.type
_entity.pdbx_description
1 polymer ?
#
loop_
_entity_poly.entity_id
_entity_poly.type
_entity_poly.pdbx_seq_one_letter_code
_entity_poly.pdbx_strand_id
1 'polypeptide(L)'
;MRLLTSFVVLVVLAGCAADAAPVEPLADDDSHVGLQDPNDAKDAAPAIDAGATTPERDAAAPPRSDAGARTDAGVDDPKCDLATPKAAPYLRYGLHPDASNALVSIGITSARILQTIGSAAASAGTHAQDGTASGKPYSAATDLSVSGLSSTQIATLLDDLARVGYAGWYRRPGFDGWPASEIAHIHVIWVGAPMKRSLRDQIHDWVVGKNGLASHGPYAFHAFPKCRRDAILERFVLHNPATN
;
A
#
# COMPACT_ATOMS: atom_id res chain seq x y z
N MET A 1 49.72 -8.84 46.14
CA MET A 1 50.04 -8.57 44.72
C MET A 1 49.82 -9.87 43.95
N ARG A 2 48.73 -9.97 43.17
CA ARG A 2 48.44 -11.12 42.30
C ARG A 2 48.78 -10.73 40.86
N LEU A 3 49.71 -11.45 40.25
CA LEU A 3 50.13 -11.24 38.87
C LEU A 3 49.02 -11.69 37.91
N LEU A 4 48.70 -10.82 36.95
CA LEU A 4 47.87 -11.08 35.77
C LEU A 4 48.72 -11.79 34.71
N THR A 5 48.29 -12.96 34.26
CA THR A 5 48.86 -13.62 33.08
C THR A 5 47.92 -13.38 31.91
N SER A 6 48.33 -12.52 30.97
CA SER A 6 47.62 -12.26 29.72
C SER A 6 47.94 -13.36 28.71
N PHE A 7 46.91 -14.00 28.16
CA PHE A 7 47.00 -14.86 26.98
C PHE A 7 46.74 -14.01 25.74
N VAL A 8 47.75 -13.89 24.86
CA VAL A 8 47.60 -13.37 23.50
C VAL A 8 47.40 -14.56 22.58
N VAL A 9 46.21 -14.67 21.99
CA VAL A 9 45.92 -15.65 20.94
C VAL A 9 46.11 -14.95 19.60
N LEU A 10 47.18 -15.32 18.90
CA LEU A 10 47.46 -14.90 17.53
C LEU A 10 46.75 -15.87 16.58
N VAL A 11 45.66 -15.44 15.93
CA VAL A 11 44.99 -16.20 14.88
C VAL A 11 45.58 -15.78 13.53
N VAL A 12 46.32 -16.68 12.90
CA VAL A 12 46.77 -16.55 11.51
C VAL A 12 45.72 -17.18 10.61
N LEU A 13 44.97 -16.37 9.86
CA LEU A 13 44.09 -16.85 8.80
C LEU A 13 44.86 -16.85 7.48
N ALA A 14 45.18 -18.06 7.01
CA ALA A 14 45.72 -18.30 5.68
C ALA A 14 44.60 -18.12 4.63
N GLY A 15 44.87 -17.29 3.63
CA GLY A 15 43.95 -17.02 2.52
C GLY A 15 43.92 -18.17 1.52
N CYS A 16 42.71 -18.53 1.09
CA CYS A 16 42.50 -19.27 -0.16
C CYS A 16 42.23 -18.24 -1.27
N ALA A 17 43.14 -18.17 -2.23
CA ALA A 17 42.91 -17.49 -3.50
C ALA A 17 41.95 -18.35 -4.34
N ALA A 18 40.86 -17.74 -4.80
CA ALA A 18 40.00 -18.33 -5.84
C ALA A 18 40.40 -17.72 -7.18
N ASP A 19 40.73 -18.59 -8.13
CA ASP A 19 40.96 -18.28 -9.54
C ASP A 19 39.77 -17.52 -10.13
N ALA A 20 40.05 -16.36 -10.72
CA ALA A 20 39.10 -15.63 -11.54
C ALA A 20 39.19 -16.15 -12.97
N ALA A 21 38.10 -16.73 -13.47
CA ALA A 21 37.95 -17.07 -14.88
C ALA A 21 37.90 -15.79 -15.75
N PRO A 22 38.39 -15.84 -17.00
CA PRO A 22 38.37 -14.69 -17.90
C PRO A 22 36.93 -14.36 -18.31
N VAL A 23 36.58 -13.09 -18.18
CA VAL A 23 35.32 -12.49 -18.66
C VAL A 23 35.47 -12.26 -20.15
N GLU A 24 34.65 -12.94 -20.96
CA GLU A 24 34.52 -12.63 -22.39
C GLU A 24 33.73 -11.33 -22.60
N PRO A 25 34.05 -10.52 -23.63
CA PRO A 25 33.33 -9.30 -23.92
C PRO A 25 31.97 -9.62 -24.54
N LEU A 26 30.89 -9.28 -23.84
CA LEU A 26 29.55 -9.24 -24.40
C LEU A 26 29.49 -8.14 -25.45
N ALA A 27 29.29 -8.56 -26.70
CA ALA A 27 29.04 -7.69 -27.84
C ALA A 27 27.76 -6.89 -27.65
N ASP A 28 27.81 -5.62 -28.01
CA ASP A 28 26.67 -4.74 -28.23
C ASP A 28 25.83 -5.31 -29.39
N ASP A 29 24.65 -5.85 -29.09
CA ASP A 29 23.61 -6.13 -30.09
C ASP A 29 22.52 -5.06 -30.00
N ASP A 30 22.73 -4.05 -30.82
CA ASP A 30 21.85 -2.91 -31.07
C ASP A 30 20.73 -3.36 -32.02
N SER A 31 19.73 -4.06 -31.51
CA SER A 31 18.50 -4.36 -32.25
C SER A 31 17.34 -3.50 -31.73
N HIS A 32 17.12 -2.41 -32.46
CA HIS A 32 15.91 -1.60 -32.41
C HIS A 32 14.67 -2.46 -32.66
N VAL A 33 13.95 -2.81 -31.59
CA VAL A 33 12.58 -3.33 -31.68
C VAL A 33 11.64 -2.14 -31.53
N GLY A 34 10.97 -1.79 -32.63
CA GLY A 34 10.04 -0.67 -32.72
C GLY A 34 8.95 -0.77 -31.64
N LEU A 35 8.84 0.28 -30.84
CA LEU A 35 7.67 0.56 -30.03
C LEU A 35 6.46 0.72 -30.97
N GLN A 36 5.60 -0.29 -31.00
CA GLN A 36 4.25 -0.13 -31.52
C GLN A 36 3.45 0.75 -30.56
N ASP A 37 2.85 1.79 -31.13
CA ASP A 37 1.89 2.70 -30.52
C ASP A 37 0.68 1.91 -29.98
N PRO A 38 0.35 1.99 -28.67
CA PRO A 38 -0.78 1.26 -28.10
C PRO A 38 -2.16 1.88 -28.42
N ASN A 39 -2.29 2.83 -29.35
CA ASN A 39 -3.58 3.46 -29.66
C ASN A 39 -4.32 2.96 -30.92
N ASP A 40 -3.83 1.94 -31.62
CA ASP A 40 -4.55 1.34 -32.76
C ASP A 40 -5.23 0.02 -32.40
N ALA A 41 -6.35 0.11 -31.68
CA ALA A 41 -7.36 -0.95 -31.63
C ALA A 41 -8.74 -0.33 -31.87
N LYS A 42 -9.01 -0.01 -33.13
CA LYS A 42 -10.37 -0.03 -33.67
C LYS A 42 -10.70 -1.49 -33.96
N ASP A 43 -11.70 -2.05 -33.29
CA ASP A 43 -12.77 -2.83 -33.92
C ASP A 43 -13.80 -3.34 -32.90
N ALA A 44 -15.04 -2.88 -33.14
CA ALA A 44 -16.36 -3.45 -32.85
C ALA A 44 -16.56 -4.45 -31.69
N ALA A 45 -17.19 -3.98 -30.61
CA ALA A 45 -18.01 -4.82 -29.75
C ALA A 45 -19.44 -4.97 -30.34
N PRO A 46 -20.05 -6.16 -30.32
CA PRO A 46 -21.44 -6.34 -30.73
C PRO A 46 -22.41 -5.73 -29.71
N ALA A 47 -23.42 -5.05 -30.25
CA ALA A 47 -24.56 -4.50 -29.53
C ALA A 47 -25.31 -5.62 -28.80
N ILE A 48 -25.46 -5.49 -27.48
CA ILE A 48 -26.46 -6.21 -26.70
C ILE A 48 -27.59 -5.26 -26.34
N ASP A 49 -28.78 -5.72 -26.69
CA ASP A 49 -30.09 -5.09 -26.62
C ASP A 49 -30.46 -4.64 -25.20
N ALA A 50 -30.78 -3.35 -25.07
CA ALA A 50 -31.20 -2.71 -23.84
C ALA A 50 -32.73 -2.81 -23.73
N GLY A 51 -33.19 -3.91 -23.13
CA GLY A 51 -34.54 -4.03 -22.61
C GLY A 51 -34.75 -3.10 -21.41
N ALA A 52 -35.46 -2.00 -21.65
CA ALA A 52 -35.87 -1.03 -20.64
C ALA A 52 -36.89 -1.61 -19.66
N THR A 53 -36.64 -1.49 -18.35
CA THR A 53 -37.67 -1.21 -17.35
C THR A 53 -37.06 -0.38 -16.22
N THR A 54 -37.36 0.92 -16.20
CA THR A 54 -37.23 1.80 -15.03
C THR A 54 -38.28 1.43 -13.98
N PRO A 55 -37.92 1.49 -12.70
CA PRO A 55 -38.83 2.05 -11.71
C PRO A 55 -38.30 3.37 -11.14
N GLU A 56 -39.27 4.26 -11.00
CA GLU A 56 -39.20 5.62 -10.51
C GLU A 56 -38.61 5.77 -9.10
N ARG A 57 -37.95 6.93 -8.93
CA ARG A 57 -38.04 7.86 -7.80
C ARG A 57 -38.03 7.29 -6.38
N ASP A 58 -36.95 7.60 -5.68
CA ASP A 58 -37.01 8.44 -4.48
C ASP A 58 -35.63 9.04 -4.20
N ALA A 59 -35.31 10.11 -4.93
CA ALA A 59 -34.18 10.98 -4.63
C ALA A 59 -34.58 11.93 -3.48
N ALA A 60 -34.68 11.38 -2.26
CA ALA A 60 -34.61 12.19 -1.06
C ALA A 60 -33.16 12.69 -0.94
N ALA A 61 -32.94 13.96 -1.28
CA ALA A 61 -31.71 14.65 -0.92
C ALA A 61 -31.49 14.49 0.59
N PRO A 62 -30.36 13.96 1.06
CA PRO A 62 -30.10 13.91 2.49
C PRO A 62 -30.10 15.35 3.03
N PRO A 63 -30.64 15.61 4.23
CA PRO A 63 -30.53 16.91 4.84
C PRO A 63 -29.04 17.29 4.88
N ARG A 64 -28.72 18.46 4.35
CA ARG A 64 -27.43 19.11 4.60
C ARG A 64 -27.36 19.33 6.10
N SER A 65 -26.76 18.38 6.81
CA SER A 65 -26.37 18.58 8.20
C SER A 65 -25.41 19.75 8.18
N ASP A 66 -25.80 20.81 8.86
CA ASP A 66 -24.99 21.99 9.08
C ASP A 66 -23.55 21.58 9.37
N ALA A 67 -22.66 21.94 8.45
CA ALA A 67 -21.24 21.95 8.68
C ALA A 67 -20.99 22.95 9.81
N GLY A 68 -21.11 22.44 11.04
CA GLY A 68 -20.59 23.11 12.21
C GLY A 68 -19.13 23.38 11.92
N ALA A 69 -18.82 24.66 11.71
CA ALA A 69 -17.47 25.17 11.65
C ALA A 69 -16.75 24.64 12.89
N ARG A 70 -15.91 23.61 12.71
CA ARG A 70 -14.98 23.18 13.75
C ARG A 70 -14.01 24.34 13.89
N THR A 71 -14.19 25.10 14.96
CA THR A 71 -13.24 26.12 15.36
C THR A 71 -11.91 25.42 15.64
N ASP A 72 -10.87 25.84 14.92
CA ASP A 72 -9.44 25.54 15.11
C ASP A 72 -8.93 26.07 16.47
N ALA A 73 -9.65 25.78 17.55
CA ALA A 73 -9.17 26.00 18.89
C ALA A 73 -8.17 24.87 19.18
N GLY A 74 -6.88 25.23 19.22
CA GLY A 74 -5.75 24.37 19.57
C GLY A 74 -5.88 23.77 20.96
N VAL A 75 -6.76 22.79 21.10
CA VAL A 75 -6.64 21.72 22.08
C VAL A 75 -5.50 20.85 21.57
N ASP A 76 -4.51 20.59 22.42
CA ASP A 76 -3.43 19.64 22.13
C ASP A 76 -4.05 18.36 21.53
N ASP A 77 -3.95 18.23 20.19
CA ASP A 77 -4.53 17.10 19.47
C ASP A 77 -3.80 15.87 20.01
N PRO A 78 -4.48 14.98 20.77
CA PRO A 78 -3.81 13.90 21.45
C PRO A 78 -3.02 13.12 20.40
N LYS A 79 -1.70 12.98 20.62
CA LYS A 79 -0.81 12.31 19.66
C LYS A 79 -1.46 10.99 19.24
N CYS A 80 -1.74 10.85 17.95
CA CYS A 80 -2.39 9.67 17.40
C CYS A 80 -1.35 8.57 17.25
N ASP A 81 -0.92 7.99 18.38
CA ASP A 81 0.03 6.90 18.36
C ASP A 81 -0.52 5.74 17.54
N LEU A 82 0.37 5.13 16.76
CA LEU A 82 0.08 3.92 16.03
C LEU A 82 0.17 2.74 16.99
N ALA A 83 -0.82 1.85 16.93
CA ALA A 83 -0.77 0.62 17.68
C ALA A 83 0.48 -0.19 17.28
N THR A 84 0.98 -0.97 18.23
CA THR A 84 2.03 -1.97 18.00
C THR A 84 1.35 -3.34 18.04
N PRO A 85 1.09 -3.97 16.88
CA PRO A 85 0.41 -5.25 16.82
C PRO A 85 1.26 -6.35 17.47
N LYS A 86 0.62 -7.27 18.19
CA LYS A 86 1.26 -8.48 18.71
C LYS A 86 1.46 -9.48 17.58
N ALA A 87 2.45 -10.36 17.73
CA ALA A 87 2.64 -11.48 16.83
C ALA A 87 1.35 -12.34 16.74
N ALA A 88 0.98 -12.70 15.52
CA ALA A 88 -0.26 -13.40 15.22
C ALA A 88 -0.07 -14.41 14.06
N PRO A 89 -1.03 -15.32 13.83
CA PRO A 89 -1.00 -16.20 12.68
C PRO A 89 -0.87 -15.42 11.36
N TYR A 90 0.02 -15.87 10.50
CA TYR A 90 0.27 -15.25 9.20
C TYR A 90 -0.91 -15.46 8.26
N LEU A 91 -1.50 -14.37 7.77
CA LEU A 91 -2.78 -14.42 7.05
C LEU A 91 -2.65 -14.93 5.62
N ARG A 92 -1.64 -14.48 4.87
CA ARG A 92 -1.50 -14.77 3.44
C ARG A 92 -0.08 -14.54 2.95
N TYR A 93 0.39 -15.42 2.05
CA TYR A 93 1.66 -15.25 1.35
C TYR A 93 1.75 -13.88 0.67
N GLY A 94 2.94 -13.26 0.69
CA GLY A 94 3.18 -11.95 0.11
C GLY A 94 2.95 -10.76 1.03
N LEU A 95 2.44 -10.96 2.25
CA LEU A 95 2.40 -9.93 3.29
C LEU A 95 3.73 -9.85 4.04
N HIS A 96 4.12 -8.65 4.45
CA HIS A 96 5.11 -8.49 5.51
C HIS A 96 4.56 -9.11 6.83
N PRO A 97 5.36 -9.79 7.67
CA PRO A 97 4.88 -10.39 8.92
C PRO A 97 4.17 -9.38 9.85
N ASP A 98 4.75 -8.19 10.03
CA ASP A 98 4.14 -7.15 10.87
C ASP A 98 2.88 -6.55 10.25
N ALA A 99 2.82 -6.49 8.92
CA ALA A 99 1.62 -6.09 8.19
C ALA A 99 0.48 -7.10 8.44
N SER A 100 0.79 -8.41 8.42
CA SER A 100 -0.16 -9.46 8.79
C SER A 100 -0.62 -9.33 10.24
N ASN A 101 0.30 -9.10 11.18
CA ASN A 101 -0.02 -8.90 12.59
C ASN A 101 -0.97 -7.71 12.79
N ALA A 102 -0.71 -6.59 12.09
CA ALA A 102 -1.55 -5.40 12.10
C ALA A 102 -2.98 -5.71 11.67
N LEU A 103 -3.16 -6.43 10.56
CA LEU A 103 -4.48 -6.84 10.08
C LEU A 103 -5.21 -7.74 11.09
N VAL A 104 -4.52 -8.74 11.66
CA VAL A 104 -5.14 -9.61 12.69
C VAL A 104 -5.57 -8.81 13.91
N SER A 105 -4.78 -7.82 14.32
CA SER A 105 -5.09 -7.01 15.51
C SER A 105 -6.37 -6.18 15.40
N ILE A 106 -6.87 -5.93 14.20
CA ILE A 106 -8.16 -5.26 13.93
C ILE A 106 -9.23 -6.25 13.43
N GLY A 107 -9.02 -7.56 13.62
CA GLY A 107 -10.01 -8.60 13.29
C GLY A 107 -10.09 -8.94 11.79
N ILE A 108 -9.14 -8.49 10.96
CA ILE A 108 -9.09 -8.86 9.55
C ILE A 108 -8.57 -10.29 9.42
N THR A 109 -9.31 -11.12 8.70
CA THR A 109 -8.93 -12.50 8.37
C THR A 109 -8.50 -12.63 6.92
N SER A 110 -7.91 -13.76 6.56
CA SER A 110 -7.46 -14.04 5.19
C SER A 110 -8.60 -13.97 4.15
N ALA A 111 -9.83 -14.27 4.55
CA ALA A 111 -11.02 -14.20 3.69
C ALA A 111 -11.34 -12.77 3.19
N ARG A 112 -10.84 -11.74 3.88
CA ARG A 112 -11.02 -10.34 3.48
C ARG A 112 -9.97 -9.87 2.48
N ILE A 113 -8.85 -10.59 2.35
CA ILE A 113 -7.73 -10.17 1.51
C ILE A 113 -8.02 -10.64 0.08
N LEU A 114 -7.99 -9.71 -0.89
CA LEU A 114 -8.12 -10.00 -2.32
C LEU A 114 -6.74 -10.27 -2.94
N GLN A 115 -5.79 -9.37 -2.68
CA GLN A 115 -4.46 -9.40 -3.29
C GLN A 115 -3.38 -8.95 -2.30
N THR A 116 -2.19 -9.55 -2.42
CA THR A 116 -0.99 -9.23 -1.63
C THR A 116 0.17 -8.96 -2.58
N ILE A 117 1.04 -9.94 -2.82
CA ILE A 117 2.10 -9.87 -3.82
C ILE A 117 1.62 -10.50 -5.13
N GLY A 118 1.94 -9.87 -6.25
CA GLY A 118 1.62 -10.37 -7.58
C GLY A 118 1.78 -9.30 -8.66
N SER A 119 1.87 -9.76 -9.91
CA SER A 119 2.13 -8.89 -11.07
C SER A 119 0.97 -8.93 -12.06
N ALA A 120 -0.28 -9.00 -11.58
CA ALA A 120 -1.44 -8.89 -12.45
C ALA A 120 -1.39 -7.56 -13.20
N ALA A 121 -1.67 -7.56 -14.52
CA ALA A 121 -1.58 -6.35 -15.35
C ALA A 121 -2.43 -5.19 -14.77
N ALA A 122 -3.61 -5.50 -14.25
CA ALA A 122 -4.50 -4.54 -13.60
C ALA A 122 -3.89 -3.82 -12.39
N SER A 123 -2.86 -4.38 -11.75
CA SER A 123 -2.18 -3.74 -10.62
C SER A 123 -1.25 -2.61 -11.04
N ALA A 124 -0.92 -2.47 -12.34
CA ALA A 124 0.11 -1.55 -12.82
C ALA A 124 1.43 -1.65 -12.02
N GLY A 125 1.75 -2.84 -11.51
CA GLY A 125 2.95 -3.10 -10.70
C GLY A 125 2.88 -2.67 -9.24
N THR A 126 1.76 -2.14 -8.72
CA THR A 126 1.63 -1.73 -7.30
C THR A 126 1.84 -2.90 -6.34
N HIS A 127 1.46 -4.10 -6.73
CA HIS A 127 1.60 -5.34 -5.95
C HIS A 127 2.88 -6.14 -6.27
N ALA A 128 3.77 -5.60 -7.11
CA ALA A 128 5.08 -6.20 -7.34
C ALA A 128 5.92 -6.19 -6.04
N GLN A 129 6.89 -7.09 -5.95
CA GLN A 129 7.75 -7.25 -4.79
C GLN A 129 8.40 -5.93 -4.35
N ASP A 130 8.28 -5.61 -3.07
CA ASP A 130 8.93 -4.47 -2.42
C ASP A 130 10.22 -4.87 -1.69
N GLY A 131 10.25 -6.09 -1.14
CA GLY A 131 11.42 -6.60 -0.43
C GLY A 131 11.22 -8.03 0.05
N THR A 132 12.05 -8.44 1.00
CA THR A 132 11.94 -9.75 1.67
C THR A 132 11.92 -9.58 3.19
N ALA A 133 11.11 -10.37 3.88
CA ALA A 133 11.08 -10.45 5.34
C ALA A 133 11.13 -11.92 5.75
N SER A 134 12.06 -12.28 6.64
CA SER A 134 12.32 -13.67 7.05
C SER A 134 12.48 -14.63 5.86
N GLY A 135 13.19 -14.18 4.82
CA GLY A 135 13.45 -14.96 3.60
C GLY A 135 12.27 -15.09 2.64
N LYS A 136 11.12 -14.44 2.89
CA LYS A 136 9.94 -14.49 2.01
C LYS A 136 9.71 -13.13 1.35
N PRO A 137 9.39 -13.09 0.04
CA PRO A 137 9.09 -11.83 -0.62
C PRO A 137 7.77 -11.25 -0.12
N TYR A 138 7.68 -9.93 -0.08
CA TYR A 138 6.44 -9.21 0.24
C TYR A 138 6.18 -8.05 -0.71
N SER A 139 4.92 -7.67 -0.79
CA SER A 139 4.46 -6.35 -1.25
C SER A 139 3.95 -5.59 -0.03
N ALA A 140 4.27 -4.30 0.08
CA ALA A 140 3.70 -3.43 1.10
C ALA A 140 2.23 -3.09 0.79
N ALA A 141 1.82 -3.20 -0.47
CA ALA A 141 0.44 -3.02 -0.90
C ALA A 141 -0.40 -4.30 -0.70
N THR A 142 -1.64 -4.13 -0.25
CA THR A 142 -2.65 -5.17 -0.05
C THR A 142 -4.02 -4.64 -0.44
N ASP A 143 -4.83 -5.46 -1.11
CA ASP A 143 -6.22 -5.13 -1.43
C ASP A 143 -7.17 -5.92 -0.55
N LEU A 144 -8.18 -5.23 0.01
CA LEU A 144 -9.17 -5.79 0.90
C LEU A 144 -10.58 -5.70 0.29
N SER A 145 -11.33 -6.79 0.39
CA SER A 145 -12.71 -6.89 -0.09
C SER A 145 -13.65 -6.03 0.73
N VAL A 146 -14.45 -5.18 0.08
CA VAL A 146 -15.52 -4.42 0.74
C VAL A 146 -16.86 -5.16 0.70
N SER A 147 -16.89 -6.41 0.23
CA SER A 147 -18.13 -7.18 0.13
C SER A 147 -18.81 -7.31 1.50
N GLY A 148 -20.09 -6.95 1.52
CA GLY A 148 -20.94 -6.93 2.72
C GLY A 148 -20.74 -5.72 3.64
N LEU A 149 -19.94 -4.72 3.26
CA LEU A 149 -19.74 -3.50 4.05
C LEU A 149 -20.53 -2.33 3.48
N SER A 150 -21.17 -1.56 4.36
CA SER A 150 -21.71 -0.23 4.07
C SER A 150 -20.61 0.82 3.99
N SER A 151 -20.91 1.99 3.42
CA SER A 151 -19.96 3.11 3.36
C SER A 151 -19.44 3.54 4.73
N THR A 152 -20.30 3.53 5.76
CA THR A 152 -19.90 3.84 7.14
C THR A 152 -18.91 2.81 7.68
N GLN A 153 -19.17 1.51 7.44
CA GLN A 153 -18.26 0.44 7.86
C GLN A 153 -16.92 0.50 7.11
N ILE A 154 -16.91 0.91 5.84
CA ILE A 154 -15.69 1.14 5.08
C ILE A 154 -14.89 2.30 5.69
N ALA A 155 -15.54 3.41 6.03
CA ALA A 155 -14.89 4.55 6.69
C ALA A 155 -14.30 4.15 8.06
N THR A 156 -15.04 3.40 8.88
CA THR A 156 -14.52 2.87 10.15
C THR A 156 -13.33 1.94 9.93
N LEU A 157 -13.40 1.04 8.94
CA LEU A 157 -12.29 0.16 8.62
C LEU A 157 -11.05 0.93 8.16
N LEU A 158 -11.20 2.01 7.38
CA LEU A 158 -10.09 2.89 7.01
C LEU A 158 -9.43 3.53 8.24
N ASP A 159 -10.22 4.00 9.22
CA ASP A 159 -9.69 4.53 10.48
C ASP A 159 -8.94 3.46 11.30
N ASP A 160 -9.47 2.24 11.37
CA ASP A 160 -8.83 1.12 12.07
C ASP A 160 -7.52 0.68 11.40
N LEU A 161 -7.49 0.64 10.07
CA LEU A 161 -6.29 0.40 9.27
C LEU A 161 -5.22 1.47 9.54
N ALA A 162 -5.61 2.75 9.52
CA ALA A 162 -4.71 3.85 9.85
C ALA A 162 -4.19 3.77 11.29
N ARG A 163 -5.01 3.27 12.23
CA ARG A 163 -4.59 3.06 13.63
C ARG A 163 -3.43 2.08 13.78
N VAL A 164 -3.37 1.07 12.92
CA VAL A 164 -2.33 0.04 13.01
C VAL A 164 -1.15 0.27 12.08
N GLY A 165 -1.19 1.26 11.19
CA GLY A 165 -0.06 1.66 10.34
C GLY A 165 -0.25 1.40 8.85
N TYR A 166 -1.49 1.37 8.36
CA TYR A 166 -1.78 1.37 6.93
C TYR A 166 -2.25 2.73 6.45
N ALA A 167 -1.71 3.20 5.33
CA ALA A 167 -2.35 4.23 4.52
C ALA A 167 -3.35 3.55 3.58
N GLY A 168 -4.60 4.00 3.55
CA GLY A 168 -5.67 3.32 2.82
C GLY A 168 -6.59 4.24 2.04
N TRP A 169 -7.09 3.74 0.91
CA TRP A 169 -8.10 4.37 0.07
C TRP A 169 -9.20 3.38 -0.26
N TYR A 170 -10.45 3.85 -0.23
CA TYR A 170 -11.54 3.10 -0.83
C TYR A 170 -11.56 3.36 -2.34
N ARG A 171 -11.31 2.31 -3.13
CA ARG A 171 -11.43 2.31 -4.58
C ARG A 171 -12.89 2.09 -4.95
N ARG A 172 -13.67 3.17 -5.08
CA ARG A 172 -15.09 3.11 -5.48
C ARG A 172 -15.23 3.38 -6.99
N PRO A 173 -15.83 2.48 -7.78
CA PRO A 173 -15.95 2.64 -9.24
C PRO A 173 -16.58 3.98 -9.62
N GLY A 174 -15.89 4.77 -10.43
CA GLY A 174 -16.34 6.08 -10.92
C GLY A 174 -16.11 7.25 -9.97
N PHE A 175 -15.40 7.06 -8.85
CA PHE A 175 -15.16 8.12 -7.85
C PHE A 175 -13.67 8.26 -7.52
N ASP A 176 -13.26 9.47 -7.10
CA ASP A 176 -11.88 9.79 -6.71
C ASP A 176 -10.82 9.41 -7.76
N GLY A 177 -11.22 9.38 -9.04
CA GLY A 177 -10.37 8.98 -10.17
C GLY A 177 -10.28 7.46 -10.40
N TRP A 178 -10.94 6.64 -9.58
CA TRP A 178 -10.99 5.19 -9.79
C TRP A 178 -11.92 4.84 -10.97
N PRO A 179 -11.47 4.06 -11.97
CA PRO A 179 -12.26 3.78 -13.17
C PRO A 179 -13.60 3.10 -12.85
N ALA A 180 -14.65 3.44 -13.60
CA ALA A 180 -15.99 2.88 -13.41
C ALA A 180 -16.09 1.38 -13.78
N SER A 181 -15.18 0.88 -14.61
CA SER A 181 -15.10 -0.52 -15.02
C SER A 181 -14.40 -1.43 -13.99
N GLU A 182 -13.73 -0.85 -13.00
CA GLU A 182 -12.95 -1.58 -12.01
C GLU A 182 -13.82 -2.02 -10.82
N ILE A 183 -13.29 -2.91 -9.98
CA ILE A 183 -14.03 -3.49 -8.85
C ILE A 183 -13.78 -2.71 -7.56
N ALA A 184 -14.81 -2.59 -6.74
CA ALA A 184 -14.73 -1.94 -5.44
C ALA A 184 -13.85 -2.73 -4.45
N HIS A 185 -12.87 -2.06 -3.83
CA HIS A 185 -12.01 -2.62 -2.77
C HIS A 185 -11.33 -1.51 -1.96
N ILE A 186 -10.71 -1.85 -0.83
CA ILE A 186 -9.81 -0.93 -0.13
C ILE A 186 -8.38 -1.30 -0.53
N HIS A 187 -7.67 -0.35 -1.14
CA HIS A 187 -6.24 -0.45 -1.38
C HIS A 187 -5.50 0.09 -0.15
N VAL A 188 -4.61 -0.71 0.44
CA VAL A 188 -3.84 -0.29 1.61
C VAL A 188 -2.35 -0.53 1.42
N ILE A 189 -1.53 0.37 1.96
CA ILE A 189 -0.07 0.27 1.95
C ILE A 189 0.43 0.25 3.39
N TRP A 190 1.15 -0.82 3.75
CA TRP A 190 1.84 -0.93 5.04
C TRP A 190 3.05 -0.01 5.09
N VAL A 191 3.06 0.96 6.00
CA VAL A 191 4.17 1.93 6.08
C VAL A 191 5.35 1.48 6.95
N GLY A 192 5.20 0.37 7.67
CA GLY A 192 6.22 -0.19 8.56
C GLY A 192 7.26 -1.08 7.86
N ALA A 193 7.52 -0.87 6.57
CA ALA A 193 8.49 -1.65 5.79
C ALA A 193 9.06 -0.81 4.63
N PRO A 194 10.29 -1.13 4.17
CA PRO A 194 10.81 -0.59 2.90
C PRO A 194 9.88 -0.88 1.72
N MET A 195 9.77 0.07 0.79
CA MET A 195 8.94 -0.09 -0.41
C MET A 195 9.51 0.60 -1.66
N LYS A 196 9.03 0.23 -2.84
CA LYS A 196 9.40 0.85 -4.12
C LYS A 196 8.82 2.26 -4.27
N ARG A 197 9.43 3.06 -5.17
CA ARG A 197 9.09 4.48 -5.37
C ARG A 197 7.60 4.72 -5.64
N SER A 198 6.95 3.88 -6.45
CA SER A 198 5.52 4.05 -6.77
C SER A 198 4.60 3.94 -5.56
N LEU A 199 4.96 3.18 -4.52
CA LEU A 199 4.20 3.14 -3.27
C LEU A 199 4.56 4.31 -2.36
N ARG A 200 5.83 4.75 -2.34
CA ARG A 200 6.25 5.97 -1.61
C ARG A 200 5.47 7.19 -2.09
N ASP A 201 5.32 7.36 -3.41
CA ASP A 201 4.56 8.46 -4.00
C ASP A 201 3.08 8.43 -3.55
N GLN A 202 2.48 7.25 -3.45
CA GLN A 202 1.13 7.09 -2.90
C GLN A 202 1.04 7.44 -1.41
N ILE A 203 2.04 7.08 -0.59
CA ILE A 203 2.08 7.50 0.82
C ILE A 203 2.15 9.02 0.94
N HIS A 204 2.96 9.68 0.12
CA HIS A 204 3.02 11.14 0.09
C HIS A 204 1.67 11.76 -0.27
N ASP A 205 0.97 11.19 -1.26
CA ASP A 205 -0.39 11.59 -1.60
C ASP A 205 -1.35 11.41 -0.44
N TRP A 206 -1.30 10.27 0.26
CA TRP A 206 -2.18 9.99 1.39
C TRP A 206 -2.04 11.04 2.50
N VAL A 207 -0.80 11.39 2.85
CA VAL A 207 -0.48 12.36 3.92
C VAL A 207 -1.06 13.75 3.63
N VAL A 208 -1.19 14.12 2.36
CA VAL A 208 -1.76 15.41 1.92
C VAL A 208 -3.21 15.30 1.45
N GLY A 209 -3.88 14.16 1.64
CA GLY A 209 -5.31 13.99 1.33
C GLY A 209 -5.63 13.76 -0.15
N LYS A 210 -4.69 13.17 -0.90
CA LYS A 210 -4.86 12.81 -2.31
C LYS A 210 -5.20 11.33 -2.50
N ASN A 211 -5.63 10.98 -3.69
CA ASN A 211 -6.19 9.68 -4.05
C ASN A 211 -5.16 8.56 -4.27
N GLY A 212 -3.86 8.85 -4.25
CA GLY A 212 -2.81 7.85 -4.46
C GLY A 212 -2.97 7.13 -5.81
N LEU A 213 -3.45 7.83 -6.84
CA LEU A 213 -3.48 7.38 -8.23
C LEU A 213 -2.53 8.25 -9.05
N ALA A 214 -2.25 7.85 -10.29
CA ALA A 214 -1.43 8.64 -11.21
C ALA A 214 -1.93 10.08 -11.42
N SER A 215 -3.22 10.34 -11.16
CA SER A 215 -3.80 11.69 -11.25
C SER A 215 -3.43 12.61 -10.08
N HIS A 216 -2.94 12.07 -8.95
CA HIS A 216 -2.68 12.82 -7.72
C HIS A 216 -3.86 13.72 -7.29
N GLY A 217 -5.07 13.31 -7.65
CA GLY A 217 -6.30 14.07 -7.42
C GLY A 217 -6.71 14.06 -5.95
N PRO A 218 -7.68 14.90 -5.54
CA PRO A 218 -8.19 14.89 -4.17
C PRO A 218 -8.88 13.55 -3.87
N TYR A 219 -8.77 13.10 -2.61
CA TYR A 219 -9.54 11.96 -2.10
C TYR A 219 -10.73 12.47 -1.28
N ALA A 220 -11.95 12.24 -1.77
CA ALA A 220 -13.15 12.80 -1.16
C ALA A 220 -13.91 11.83 -0.24
N PHE A 221 -13.69 10.51 -0.35
CA PHE A 221 -14.48 9.54 0.42
C PHE A 221 -14.28 9.62 1.94
N HIS A 222 -13.04 9.78 2.43
CA HIS A 222 -12.74 9.80 3.87
C HIS A 222 -11.60 10.76 4.19
N ALA A 223 -11.77 11.57 5.24
CA ALA A 223 -10.77 12.51 5.71
C ALA A 223 -10.13 12.04 7.02
N PHE A 224 -8.85 11.70 6.97
CA PHE A 224 -8.09 11.31 8.16
C PHE A 224 -7.70 12.54 9.00
N PRO A 225 -7.71 12.48 10.34
CA PRO A 225 -7.27 13.60 11.17
C PRO A 225 -5.77 13.86 11.02
N LYS A 226 -5.33 15.11 11.24
CA LYS A 226 -3.93 15.53 11.04
C LYS A 226 -2.96 14.69 11.88
N CYS A 227 -3.24 14.51 13.17
CA CYS A 227 -2.44 13.66 14.07
C CYS A 227 -2.16 12.26 13.48
N ARG A 228 -3.14 11.66 12.79
CA ARG A 228 -3.03 10.32 12.20
C ARG A 228 -2.14 10.34 10.97
N ARG A 229 -2.26 11.39 10.14
CA ARG A 229 -1.41 11.59 8.97
C ARG A 229 0.05 11.76 9.37
N ASP A 230 0.28 12.54 10.41
CA ASP A 230 1.63 12.75 10.97
C ASP A 230 2.22 11.44 11.52
N ALA A 231 1.44 10.63 12.25
CA ALA A 231 1.92 9.36 12.79
C ALA A 231 2.26 8.32 11.71
N ILE A 232 1.47 8.26 10.63
CA ILE A 232 1.78 7.43 9.46
C ILE A 232 3.05 7.92 8.77
N LEU A 233 3.23 9.23 8.60
CA LEU A 233 4.45 9.80 8.03
C LEU A 233 5.69 9.49 8.89
N GLU A 234 5.58 9.63 10.21
CA GLU A 234 6.66 9.30 11.16
C GLU A 234 7.12 7.85 10.99
N ARG A 235 6.18 6.89 10.97
CA ARG A 235 6.50 5.48 10.73
C ARG A 235 7.04 5.23 9.31
N PHE A 236 6.49 5.88 8.30
CA PHE A 236 6.96 5.76 6.93
C PHE A 236 8.44 6.16 6.80
N VAL A 237 8.82 7.34 7.32
CA VAL A 237 10.19 7.88 7.25
C VAL A 237 11.18 6.97 7.97
N LEU A 238 10.77 6.35 9.09
CA LEU A 238 11.61 5.39 9.82
C LEU A 238 12.04 4.19 8.95
N HIS A 239 11.15 3.72 8.07
CA HIS A 239 11.41 2.53 7.23
C HIS A 239 11.80 2.87 5.78
N ASN A 240 11.62 4.12 5.35
CA ASN A 240 11.90 4.59 3.99
C ASN A 240 12.68 5.92 4.03
N PRO A 241 13.92 5.93 4.56
CA PRO A 241 14.73 7.14 4.57
C PRO A 241 15.03 7.62 3.14
N ALA A 242 15.20 8.93 2.98
CA ALA A 242 15.41 9.57 1.67
C ALA A 242 16.68 9.09 0.93
N THR A 243 17.56 8.34 1.58
CA THR A 243 18.86 7.90 1.07
C THR A 243 18.85 6.52 0.41
N ASN A 244 17.69 5.88 0.23
CA ASN A 244 17.55 4.53 -0.33
C ASN A 244 17.00 4.51 -1.76
#